data_AF-A0A3T0MY41-F1
#
_entry.id   AF-A0A3T0MY41-F1
#
_cell.length_a   1.000
_cell.length_b   1.000
_cell.length_c   1.000
_cell.angle_alpha   90.00
_cell.angle_beta   90.00
_cell.angle_gamma   90.00
#
_symmetry.space_group_name_H-M   'P 1'
#
loop_
_entity.id
_entity.type
_entity.pdbx_description
1 polymer ?
#
loop_
_entity_poly.entity_id
_entity_poly.type
_entity_poly.pdbx_seq_one_letter_code
_entity_poly.pdbx_strand_id
1 'polypeptide(L)'
;MDLDAYDEFVSCTNSGLKANAREAVLRFVNSFSCIPEREEWVRSFLNEKAQVQGNGAIRHEIYAYIVFPVLKAGFDQDDPWALMWLAKTRNNFSSVKTLSDQLKGVTPLELLLRAFKIEPEMPELKAKLLAHLVSGFEYAGHEWPSGLLIAPGLAGVNEEQELVELAMSLDVSGDNTSGLRDYQGKLDEQLSRLKR
;
A
#
# COMPACT_ATOMS: atom_id res chain seq x y z
N MET A 1 -5.06 26.34 -6.09
CA MET A 1 -4.38 25.72 -4.94
C MET A 1 -3.46 26.75 -4.30
N ASP A 2 -3.55 26.93 -2.99
CA ASP A 2 -2.76 27.86 -2.17
C ASP A 2 -1.50 27.14 -1.62
N LEU A 3 -0.41 27.16 -2.39
CA LEU A 3 0.85 26.51 -1.96
C LEU A 3 1.50 27.22 -0.75
N ASP A 4 1.26 28.52 -0.58
CA ASP A 4 1.77 29.27 0.58
C ASP A 4 1.14 28.73 1.88
N ALA A 5 -0.14 28.34 1.86
CA ALA A 5 -0.76 27.64 2.98
C ALA A 5 -0.15 26.27 3.27
N TYR A 6 0.27 25.54 2.24
CA TYR A 6 0.96 24.26 2.43
C TYR A 6 2.33 24.46 3.07
N ASP A 7 3.09 25.45 2.61
CA ASP A 7 4.42 25.76 3.15
C ASP A 7 4.32 26.32 4.59
N GLU A 8 3.32 27.15 4.87
CA GLU A 8 2.99 27.59 6.23
C GLU A 8 2.65 26.40 7.13
N PHE A 9 1.85 25.45 6.65
CA PHE A 9 1.55 24.21 7.38
C PHE A 9 2.82 23.41 7.71
N VAL A 10 3.71 23.20 6.73
CA VAL A 10 4.98 22.49 6.93
C VAL A 10 5.86 23.21 7.95
N SER A 11 6.00 24.53 7.81
CA SER A 11 6.78 25.36 8.73
C SER A 11 6.24 25.30 10.16
N CYS A 12 4.94 25.53 10.35
CA CYS A 12 4.29 25.47 11.66
C CYS A 12 4.39 24.09 12.30
N THR A 13 4.29 23.02 11.49
CA THR A 13 4.46 21.64 11.97
C THR A 13 5.88 21.41 12.49
N ASN A 14 6.89 21.84 11.75
CA ASN A 14 8.30 21.72 12.16
C ASN A 14 8.63 22.54 13.41
N SER A 15 7.94 23.67 13.62
CA SER A 15 8.09 24.50 14.82
C SER A 15 7.17 24.08 15.99
N GLY A 16 6.39 23.02 15.86
CA GLY A 16 5.49 22.54 16.92
C GLY A 16 4.26 23.42 17.17
N LEU A 17 3.95 24.37 16.27
CA LEU A 17 2.82 25.30 16.37
C LEU A 17 1.52 24.64 15.88
N LYS A 18 0.96 23.76 16.71
CA LYS A 18 -0.15 22.86 16.33
C LYS A 18 -1.41 23.58 15.85
N ALA A 19 -1.78 24.70 16.47
CA ALA A 19 -2.99 25.45 16.10
C ALA A 19 -2.86 26.08 14.71
N ASN A 20 -1.75 26.81 14.46
CA ASN A 20 -1.43 27.42 13.18
C ASN A 20 -1.27 26.38 12.08
N ALA A 21 -0.58 25.26 12.36
CA ALA A 21 -0.45 24.16 11.41
C ALA A 21 -1.84 23.60 11.00
N ARG A 22 -2.78 23.51 11.95
CA ARG A 22 -4.15 23.06 11.67
C ARG A 22 -4.92 24.07 10.83
N GLU A 23 -4.78 25.36 11.10
CA GLU A 23 -5.44 26.40 10.32
C GLU A 23 -4.90 26.44 8.88
N ALA A 24 -3.58 26.42 8.73
CA ALA A 24 -2.90 26.42 7.45
C ALA A 24 -3.27 25.19 6.60
N VAL A 25 -3.28 23.98 7.19
CA VAL A 25 -3.67 22.77 6.42
C VAL A 25 -5.13 22.80 5.99
N LEU A 26 -6.04 23.37 6.79
CA LEU A 26 -7.44 23.52 6.39
C LEU A 26 -7.59 24.57 5.28
N ARG A 27 -6.86 25.67 5.34
CA ARG A 27 -6.80 26.67 4.26
C ARG A 27 -6.31 26.02 2.97
N PHE A 28 -5.23 25.24 3.06
CA PHE A 28 -4.69 24.49 1.94
C PHE A 28 -5.71 23.51 1.33
N VAL A 29 -6.33 22.66 2.15
CA VAL A 29 -7.34 21.69 1.70
C VAL A 29 -8.52 22.37 1.00
N ASN A 30 -8.96 23.53 1.50
CA ASN A 30 -10.08 24.27 0.92
C ASN A 30 -9.69 25.12 -0.31
N SER A 31 -8.40 25.21 -0.65
CA SER A 31 -7.90 26.04 -1.75
C SER A 31 -7.95 25.39 -3.14
N PHE A 32 -8.28 24.09 -3.21
CA PHE A 32 -8.41 23.37 -4.47
C PHE A 32 -9.68 23.79 -5.21
N SER A 33 -9.52 24.25 -6.44
CA SER A 33 -10.59 24.83 -7.25
C SER A 33 -11.33 23.80 -8.10
N CYS A 34 -10.66 22.71 -8.49
CA CYS A 34 -11.22 21.67 -9.33
C CYS A 34 -10.56 20.30 -9.11
N ILE A 35 -11.16 19.25 -9.70
CA ILE A 35 -10.67 17.87 -9.60
C ILE A 35 -9.31 17.69 -10.31
N PRO A 36 -9.10 18.15 -11.57
CA PRO A 36 -7.81 17.95 -12.25
C PRO A 36 -6.62 18.56 -11.52
N GLU A 37 -6.78 19.78 -10.98
CA GLU A 37 -5.76 20.44 -10.16
C GLU A 37 -5.39 19.60 -8.93
N ARG A 38 -6.40 18.99 -8.29
CA ARG A 38 -6.20 18.10 -7.14
C ARG A 38 -5.45 16.83 -7.53
N GLU A 39 -5.83 16.20 -8.64
CA GLU A 39 -5.19 14.97 -9.13
C GLU A 39 -3.72 15.21 -9.47
N GLU A 40 -3.41 16.31 -10.17
CA GLU A 40 -2.04 16.70 -10.50
C GLU A 40 -1.19 16.87 -9.24
N TRP A 41 -1.70 17.61 -8.26
CA TRP A 41 -0.98 17.79 -7.00
C TRP A 41 -0.80 16.48 -6.24
N VAL A 42 -1.84 15.65 -6.13
CA VAL A 42 -1.73 14.35 -5.42
C VAL A 42 -0.70 13.45 -6.09
N ARG A 43 -0.65 13.41 -7.43
CA ARG A 43 0.34 12.63 -8.18
C ARG A 43 1.77 13.10 -7.88
N SER A 44 2.03 14.40 -7.95
CA SER A 44 3.35 14.97 -7.60
C SER A 44 3.69 14.73 -6.12
N PHE A 45 2.76 15.05 -5.21
CA PHE A 45 2.94 14.89 -3.76
C PHE A 45 3.29 13.45 -3.36
N LEU A 46 2.56 12.46 -3.89
CA LEU A 46 2.80 11.06 -3.56
C LEU A 46 4.14 10.58 -4.13
N ASN A 47 4.44 10.88 -5.40
CA ASN A 47 5.66 10.41 -6.04
C ASN A 47 6.92 11.06 -5.43
N GLU A 48 6.87 12.34 -5.07
CA GLU A 48 8.06 13.09 -4.65
C GLU A 48 8.22 13.19 -3.13
N LYS A 49 7.12 13.36 -2.39
CA LYS A 49 7.17 13.77 -0.97
C LYS A 49 6.70 12.68 -0.01
N ALA A 50 5.74 11.85 -0.40
CA ALA A 50 5.25 10.77 0.47
C ALA A 50 6.29 9.66 0.71
N GLN A 51 7.29 9.52 -0.17
CA GLN A 51 8.40 8.58 0.03
C GLN A 51 9.47 9.09 1.00
N VAL A 52 9.59 10.41 1.18
CA VAL A 52 10.68 11.04 1.95
C VAL A 52 10.39 11.04 3.45
N GLN A 53 9.13 10.94 3.86
CA GLN A 53 8.76 10.86 5.27
C GLN A 53 8.75 9.40 5.75
N GLY A 54 9.94 8.87 6.00
CA GLY A 54 10.13 7.57 6.65
C GLY A 54 9.21 7.42 7.87
N ASN A 55 8.35 6.39 7.83
CA ASN A 55 7.35 6.02 8.84
C ASN A 55 6.22 7.03 9.14
N GLY A 56 6.17 8.18 8.48
CA GLY A 56 5.15 9.21 8.73
C GLY A 56 3.88 8.97 7.90
N ALA A 57 2.79 8.55 8.55
CA ALA A 57 1.49 8.56 7.89
C ALA A 57 1.18 9.98 7.37
N ILE A 58 0.69 10.08 6.12
CA ILE A 58 0.21 11.35 5.56
C ILE A 58 -0.77 12.00 6.53
N ARG A 59 -0.60 13.30 6.78
CA ARG A 59 -1.44 14.08 7.69
C ARG A 59 -2.93 13.86 7.36
N HIS A 60 -3.75 13.59 8.39
CA HIS A 60 -5.12 13.10 8.18
C HIS A 60 -6.00 14.03 7.33
N GLU A 61 -5.88 15.36 7.47
CA GLU A 61 -6.63 16.32 6.69
C GLU A 61 -6.26 16.22 5.20
N ILE A 62 -4.96 16.15 4.90
CA ILE A 62 -4.46 15.98 3.53
C ILE A 62 -4.93 14.64 2.97
N TYR A 63 -4.80 13.57 3.77
CA TYR A 63 -5.16 12.25 3.30
C TYR A 63 -6.66 12.12 3.03
N ALA A 64 -7.50 12.45 4.01
CA ALA A 64 -8.93 12.23 3.93
C ALA A 64 -9.62 13.13 2.90
N TYR A 65 -9.19 14.39 2.75
CA TYR A 65 -9.89 15.35 1.91
C TYR A 65 -9.27 15.55 0.53
N ILE A 66 -7.99 15.20 0.34
CA ILE A 66 -7.30 15.41 -0.94
C ILE A 66 -6.87 14.07 -1.55
N VAL A 67 -6.04 13.31 -0.85
CA VAL A 67 -5.42 12.09 -1.41
C VAL A 67 -6.43 10.97 -1.62
N PHE A 68 -7.18 10.62 -0.59
CA PHE A 68 -8.10 9.49 -0.61
C PHE A 68 -9.18 9.63 -1.69
N PRO A 69 -9.84 10.80 -1.90
CA PRO A 69 -10.79 10.96 -3.00
C PRO A 69 -10.19 10.68 -4.38
N VAL A 70 -8.96 11.13 -4.64
CA VAL A 70 -8.26 10.87 -5.91
C VAL A 70 -7.96 9.37 -6.06
N LEU A 71 -7.42 8.76 -5.02
CA LEU A 71 -7.11 7.33 -5.03
C LEU A 71 -8.37 6.46 -5.14
N LYS A 72 -9.47 6.87 -4.52
CA LYS A 72 -10.75 6.18 -4.57
C LYS A 72 -11.36 6.25 -5.97
N ALA A 73 -11.30 7.40 -6.62
CA ALA A 73 -11.75 7.54 -8.01
C ALA A 73 -10.94 6.62 -8.94
N GLY A 74 -9.62 6.54 -8.77
CA GLY A 74 -8.78 5.59 -9.52
C GLY A 74 -9.07 4.13 -9.19
N PHE A 75 -9.35 3.79 -7.92
CA PHE A 75 -9.78 2.43 -7.52
C PHE A 75 -11.07 1.99 -8.22
N ASP A 76 -12.03 2.90 -8.36
CA ASP A 76 -13.28 2.64 -9.07
C ASP A 76 -13.09 2.47 -10.58
N GLN A 77 -11.98 2.98 -11.12
CA GLN A 77 -11.64 2.95 -12.54
C GLN A 77 -10.54 1.93 -12.89
N ASP A 78 -10.14 1.08 -11.94
CA ASP A 78 -9.03 0.14 -12.16
C ASP A 78 -7.70 0.82 -12.54
N ASP A 79 -7.42 2.04 -12.04
CA ASP A 79 -6.12 2.71 -12.27
C ASP A 79 -5.00 2.01 -11.46
N PRO A 80 -4.01 1.35 -12.11
CA PRO A 80 -2.93 0.65 -11.43
C PRO A 80 -2.14 1.54 -10.47
N TRP A 81 -1.95 2.81 -10.83
CA TRP A 81 -1.24 3.77 -10.00
C TRP A 81 -2.01 4.03 -8.69
N ALA A 82 -3.32 4.23 -8.78
CA ALA A 82 -4.17 4.47 -7.61
C ALA A 82 -4.25 3.23 -6.71
N LEU A 83 -4.39 2.04 -7.30
CA LEU A 83 -4.40 0.77 -6.57
C LEU A 83 -3.08 0.55 -5.79
N MET A 84 -1.94 0.78 -6.44
CA MET A 84 -0.62 0.70 -5.80
C MET A 84 -0.51 1.70 -4.63
N TRP A 85 -0.94 2.95 -4.82
CA TRP A 85 -0.86 3.96 -3.77
C TRP A 85 -1.83 3.73 -2.62
N LEU A 86 -3.01 3.16 -2.85
CA LEU A 86 -3.88 2.68 -1.77
C LEU A 86 -3.18 1.59 -0.96
N ALA A 87 -2.54 0.62 -1.61
CA ALA A 87 -1.79 -0.42 -0.89
C ALA A 87 -0.65 0.18 -0.04
N LYS A 88 0.09 1.15 -0.59
CA LYS A 88 1.18 1.86 0.13
C LYS A 88 0.67 2.68 1.30
N THR A 89 -0.53 3.22 1.23
CA THR A 89 -1.11 4.12 2.24
C THR A 89 -2.19 3.46 3.09
N ARG A 90 -2.20 2.12 3.20
CA ARG A 90 -3.20 1.36 3.99
C ARG A 90 -3.44 1.94 5.37
N ASN A 91 -2.37 2.27 6.10
CA ASN A 91 -2.44 2.76 7.48
C ASN A 91 -3.20 4.10 7.59
N ASN A 92 -3.20 4.90 6.52
CA ASN A 92 -3.91 6.17 6.50
C ASN A 92 -5.43 6.00 6.45
N PHE A 93 -5.96 5.04 5.68
CA PHE A 93 -7.42 4.82 5.62
C PHE A 93 -7.91 3.77 6.61
N SER A 94 -7.10 2.78 7.00
CA SER A 94 -7.54 1.72 7.91
C SER A 94 -7.82 2.23 9.33
N SER A 95 -7.15 3.32 9.73
CA SER A 95 -7.39 4.01 10.99
C SER A 95 -8.70 4.81 11.02
N VAL A 96 -9.34 5.02 9.87
CA VAL A 96 -10.60 5.76 9.74
C VAL A 96 -11.66 4.82 9.15
N LYS A 97 -12.52 4.26 10.02
CA LYS A 97 -13.52 3.25 9.65
C LYS A 97 -14.32 3.64 8.40
N THR A 98 -14.78 4.88 8.30
CA THR A 98 -15.58 5.36 7.16
C THR A 98 -14.82 5.37 5.83
N LEU A 99 -13.49 5.52 5.84
CA LEU A 99 -12.67 5.41 4.62
C LEU A 99 -12.42 3.94 4.27
N SER A 100 -12.13 3.11 5.27
CA SER A 100 -11.97 1.66 5.10
C SER A 100 -13.23 0.99 4.54
N ASP A 101 -14.41 1.37 5.04
CA ASP A 101 -15.70 0.82 4.60
C ASP A 101 -15.96 1.10 3.10
N GLN A 102 -15.47 2.23 2.57
CA GLN A 102 -15.59 2.57 1.15
C GLN A 102 -14.78 1.66 0.23
N LEU A 103 -13.75 0.98 0.75
CA LEU A 103 -12.96 -0.01 0.02
C LEU A 103 -13.43 -1.45 0.29
N LYS A 104 -14.53 -1.64 1.02
CA LYS A 104 -15.13 -2.95 1.33
C LYS A 104 -14.15 -3.95 1.96
N GLY A 105 -13.20 -3.45 2.76
CA GLY A 105 -12.24 -4.32 3.45
C GLY A 105 -11.14 -4.94 2.57
N VAL A 106 -10.97 -4.45 1.34
CA VAL A 106 -9.88 -4.89 0.45
C VAL A 106 -8.52 -4.75 1.13
N THR A 107 -7.72 -5.80 1.01
CA THR A 107 -6.37 -5.91 1.55
C THR A 107 -5.32 -5.27 0.63
N PRO A 108 -4.14 -4.89 1.15
CA PRO A 108 -3.04 -4.42 0.32
C PRO A 108 -2.59 -5.44 -0.73
N LEU A 109 -2.57 -6.73 -0.41
CA LEU A 109 -2.21 -7.75 -1.38
C LEU A 109 -3.20 -7.77 -2.54
N GLU A 110 -4.51 -7.77 -2.27
CA GLU A 110 -5.54 -7.74 -3.31
C GLU A 110 -5.40 -6.51 -4.22
N LEU A 111 -5.08 -5.34 -3.66
CA LEU A 111 -4.82 -4.13 -4.45
C LEU A 111 -3.59 -4.28 -5.36
N LEU A 112 -2.49 -4.81 -4.83
CA LEU A 112 -1.24 -4.98 -5.57
C LEU A 112 -1.39 -6.05 -6.66
N LEU A 113 -2.04 -7.17 -6.38
CA LEU A 113 -2.34 -8.22 -7.37
C LEU A 113 -3.27 -7.69 -8.47
N ARG A 114 -4.32 -6.92 -8.10
CA ARG A 114 -5.22 -6.28 -9.06
C ARG A 114 -4.46 -5.30 -9.96
N ALA A 115 -3.61 -4.45 -9.39
CA ALA A 115 -2.77 -3.53 -10.15
C ALA A 115 -1.82 -4.30 -11.09
N PHE A 116 -1.18 -5.36 -10.59
CA PHE A 116 -0.18 -6.13 -11.34
C PHE A 116 -0.81 -6.87 -12.51
N LYS A 117 -2.04 -7.34 -12.36
CA LYS A 117 -2.82 -7.93 -13.45
C LYS A 117 -3.09 -6.95 -14.59
N ILE A 118 -3.21 -5.66 -14.29
CA ILE A 118 -3.51 -4.61 -15.28
C ILE A 118 -2.22 -4.11 -15.92
N GLU A 119 -1.20 -3.81 -15.12
CA GLU A 119 0.07 -3.28 -15.61
C GLU A 119 1.26 -4.05 -15.00
N PRO A 120 1.56 -5.26 -15.53
CA PRO A 120 2.57 -6.12 -14.95
C PRO A 120 3.96 -5.53 -15.05
N GLU A 121 4.26 -4.72 -16.06
CA GLU A 121 5.61 -4.20 -16.34
C GLU A 121 6.02 -2.98 -15.50
N MET A 122 5.14 -2.47 -14.62
CA MET A 122 5.46 -1.34 -13.75
C MET A 122 6.52 -1.73 -12.70
N PRO A 123 7.76 -1.20 -12.76
CA PRO A 123 8.86 -1.67 -11.90
C PRO A 123 8.60 -1.43 -10.40
N GLU A 124 8.05 -0.26 -10.05
CA GLU A 124 7.73 0.07 -8.66
C GLU A 124 6.67 -0.89 -8.09
N LEU A 125 5.69 -1.26 -8.91
CA LEU A 125 4.65 -2.21 -8.53
C LEU A 125 5.21 -3.62 -8.33
N LYS A 126 6.06 -4.11 -9.25
CA LYS A 126 6.77 -5.40 -9.10
C LYS A 126 7.55 -5.44 -7.79
N ALA A 127 8.35 -4.41 -7.52
CA ALA A 127 9.15 -4.32 -6.30
C ALA A 127 8.27 -4.27 -5.04
N LYS A 128 7.16 -3.53 -5.08
CA LYS A 128 6.26 -3.41 -3.93
C LYS A 128 5.50 -4.70 -3.64
N LEU A 129 5.04 -5.39 -4.69
CA LEU A 129 4.37 -6.68 -4.58
C LEU A 129 5.33 -7.74 -4.04
N LEU A 130 6.55 -7.83 -4.58
CA LEU A 130 7.57 -8.75 -4.08
C LEU A 130 7.86 -8.51 -2.58
N ALA A 131 8.11 -7.26 -2.19
CA ALA A 131 8.36 -6.92 -0.79
C ALA A 131 7.19 -7.29 0.14
N HIS A 132 5.95 -7.14 -0.34
CA HIS A 132 4.76 -7.52 0.42
C HIS A 132 4.66 -9.05 0.59
N LEU A 133 4.91 -9.81 -0.48
CA LEU A 133 4.89 -11.28 -0.47
C LEU A 133 5.98 -11.84 0.45
N VAL A 134 7.23 -11.41 0.27
CA VAL A 134 8.37 -11.86 1.10
C VAL A 134 8.10 -11.62 2.58
N SER A 135 7.69 -10.40 2.95
CA SER A 135 7.36 -10.08 4.35
C SER A 135 6.21 -10.94 4.89
N GLY A 136 5.20 -11.23 4.06
CA GLY A 136 4.10 -12.13 4.41
C GLY A 136 4.57 -13.56 4.66
N PHE A 137 5.44 -14.09 3.80
CA PHE A 137 5.98 -15.44 3.92
C PHE A 137 6.94 -15.58 5.11
N GLU A 138 7.75 -14.57 5.39
CA GLU A 138 8.60 -14.54 6.58
C GLU A 138 7.74 -14.64 7.84
N TYR A 139 6.69 -13.80 7.93
CA TYR A 139 5.77 -13.82 9.06
C TYR A 139 5.04 -15.17 9.19
N ALA A 140 4.44 -15.67 8.11
CA ALA A 140 3.78 -16.98 8.12
C ALA A 140 4.75 -18.13 8.43
N GLY A 141 6.00 -18.02 7.98
CA GLY A 141 7.06 -18.99 8.22
C GLY A 141 7.53 -19.02 9.66
N HIS A 142 7.50 -17.88 10.36
CA HIS A 142 7.79 -17.77 11.80
C HIS A 142 6.69 -18.42 12.65
N GLU A 143 5.42 -18.25 12.25
CA GLU A 143 4.26 -18.78 12.98
C GLU A 143 3.90 -20.22 12.56
N TRP A 144 4.81 -20.94 11.90
CA TRP A 144 4.50 -22.23 11.29
C TRP A 144 4.11 -23.32 12.32
N PRO A 145 3.08 -24.15 12.07
CA PRO A 145 2.22 -24.18 10.88
C PRO A 145 0.98 -23.27 10.98
N SER A 146 0.70 -22.65 12.12
CA SER A 146 -0.43 -21.72 12.30
C SER A 146 -0.37 -20.53 11.36
N GLY A 147 0.83 -20.15 10.91
CA GLY A 147 1.06 -19.11 9.91
C GLY A 147 0.28 -19.30 8.61
N LEU A 148 -0.05 -20.54 8.22
CA LEU A 148 -0.90 -20.83 7.06
C LEU A 148 -2.32 -20.27 7.18
N LEU A 149 -2.82 -20.09 8.41
CA LEU A 149 -4.17 -19.53 8.65
C LEU A 149 -4.21 -18.01 8.49
N ILE A 150 -3.06 -17.36 8.45
CA ILE A 150 -2.88 -15.91 8.41
C ILE A 150 -2.00 -15.47 7.24
N ALA A 151 -1.62 -16.42 6.38
CA ALA A 151 -0.77 -16.20 5.22
C ALA A 151 -1.50 -15.35 4.16
N PRO A 152 -0.76 -14.72 3.24
CA PRO A 152 -1.32 -13.76 2.29
C PRO A 152 -2.39 -14.37 1.36
N GLY A 153 -2.40 -15.70 1.14
CA GLY A 153 -3.44 -16.45 0.41
C GLY A 153 -4.42 -17.21 1.31
N LEU A 154 -5.31 -16.47 1.99
CA LEU A 154 -6.20 -16.92 3.09
C LEU A 154 -7.18 -18.10 2.82
N ALA A 155 -7.04 -18.95 1.79
CA ALA A 155 -7.93 -20.10 1.60
C ALA A 155 -7.28 -21.47 1.31
N GLY A 156 -5.94 -21.59 1.22
CA GLY A 156 -5.31 -22.92 1.21
C GLY A 156 -3.89 -23.00 0.69
N VAL A 157 -3.26 -24.16 0.92
CA VAL A 157 -1.83 -24.39 0.57
C VAL A 157 -1.55 -24.22 -0.93
N ASN A 158 -2.51 -24.50 -1.81
CA ASN A 158 -2.34 -24.32 -3.26
C ASN A 158 -2.26 -22.84 -3.66
N GLU A 159 -3.11 -21.98 -3.09
CA GLU A 159 -3.09 -20.54 -3.37
C GLU A 159 -1.77 -19.93 -2.86
N GLU A 160 -1.30 -20.40 -1.71
CA GLU A 160 -0.02 -19.98 -1.16
C GLU A 160 1.16 -20.38 -2.07
N GLN A 161 1.11 -21.57 -2.71
CA GLN A 161 2.12 -21.98 -3.69
C GLN A 161 2.15 -21.04 -4.91
N GLU A 162 0.98 -20.67 -5.46
CA GLU A 162 0.91 -19.73 -6.58
C GLU A 162 1.54 -18.36 -6.24
N LEU A 163 1.35 -17.90 -5.00
CA LEU A 163 1.97 -16.66 -4.53
C LEU A 163 3.49 -16.77 -4.37
N VAL A 164 4.00 -17.93 -3.93
CA VAL A 164 5.45 -18.17 -3.85
C VAL A 164 6.07 -18.22 -5.24
N GLU A 165 5.44 -18.90 -6.20
CA GLU A 165 5.88 -18.93 -7.60
C GLU A 165 5.91 -17.52 -8.20
N LEU A 166 4.87 -16.72 -7.95
CA LEU A 166 4.83 -15.32 -8.34
C LEU A 166 5.99 -14.54 -7.71
N ALA A 167 6.24 -14.68 -6.40
CA ALA A 167 7.36 -13.99 -5.74
C ALA A 167 8.71 -14.39 -6.33
N MET A 168 8.93 -15.68 -6.63
CA MET A 168 10.15 -16.13 -7.31
C MET A 168 10.30 -15.52 -8.70
N SER A 169 9.20 -15.34 -9.44
CA SER A 169 9.23 -14.69 -10.77
C SER A 169 9.54 -13.19 -10.69
N LEU A 170 9.21 -12.54 -9.56
CA LEU A 170 9.47 -11.12 -9.31
C LEU A 170 10.89 -10.87 -8.76
N ASP A 171 11.51 -11.86 -8.12
CA ASP A 171 12.85 -11.79 -7.51
C ASP A 171 13.99 -11.87 -8.56
N VAL A 172 14.02 -10.95 -9.52
CA VAL A 172 14.96 -10.98 -10.66
C VAL A 172 16.43 -10.88 -10.22
N SER A 173 16.73 -10.17 -9.13
CA SER A 173 18.09 -10.07 -8.57
C SER A 173 18.51 -11.32 -7.78
N GLY A 174 17.55 -12.16 -7.38
CA GLY A 174 17.79 -13.34 -6.57
C GLY A 174 18.04 -13.05 -5.08
N ASP A 175 17.76 -11.84 -4.62
CA ASP A 175 18.07 -11.40 -3.24
C ASP A 175 17.24 -12.16 -2.19
N ASN A 176 16.05 -12.64 -2.55
CA ASN A 176 15.11 -13.31 -1.65
C ASN A 176 15.03 -14.83 -1.88
N THR A 177 15.81 -15.35 -2.84
CA THR A 177 15.67 -16.73 -3.35
C THR A 177 15.82 -17.80 -2.26
N SER A 178 16.74 -17.62 -1.30
CA SER A 178 16.91 -18.58 -0.20
C SER A 178 15.66 -18.64 0.69
N GLY A 179 15.16 -17.49 1.15
CA GLY A 179 13.97 -17.41 1.98
C GLY A 179 12.71 -17.94 1.29
N LEU A 180 12.54 -17.62 0.00
CA LEU A 180 11.42 -18.14 -0.80
C LEU A 180 11.47 -19.66 -0.96
N ARG A 181 12.66 -20.24 -1.17
CA ARG A 181 12.82 -21.70 -1.27
C ARG A 181 12.61 -22.41 0.06
N ASP A 182 13.09 -21.83 1.15
CA ASP A 182 12.87 -22.38 2.49
C ASP A 182 11.37 -22.40 2.83
N TYR A 183 10.64 -21.34 2.48
CA TYR A 183 9.19 -21.29 2.65
C TYR A 183 8.45 -22.29 1.75
N GLN A 184 8.84 -22.39 0.46
CA GLN A 184 8.29 -23.40 -0.45
C GLN A 184 8.46 -24.82 0.10
N GLY A 185 9.62 -25.15 0.66
CA GLY A 185 9.88 -26.46 1.25
C GLY A 185 8.93 -26.79 2.40
N LYS A 186 8.56 -25.80 3.23
CA LYS A 186 7.55 -25.97 4.29
C LYS A 186 6.17 -26.27 3.71
N LEU A 187 5.76 -25.56 2.64
CA LEU A 187 4.47 -25.82 1.96
C LEU A 187 4.40 -27.24 1.39
N ASP A 188 5.46 -27.69 0.73
CA ASP A 188 5.55 -29.02 0.13
C ASP A 188 5.45 -30.13 1.18
N GLU A 189 6.08 -29.94 2.34
CA GLU A 189 5.95 -30.86 3.47
C GLU A 189 4.49 -30.93 3.97
N GLN A 190 3.81 -29.79 4.09
CA GLN A 190 2.43 -29.75 4.57
C GLN A 190 1.45 -30.40 3.58
N LEU A 191 1.62 -30.15 2.28
CA LEU A 191 0.84 -30.82 1.23
C LEU A 191 1.01 -32.33 1.28
N SER A 192 2.24 -32.79 1.52
CA SER A 192 2.54 -34.21 1.66
C SER A 192 1.84 -34.83 2.88
N ARG A 193 1.68 -34.07 3.97
CA ARG A 193 0.93 -34.51 5.16
C ARG A 193 -0.58 -34.56 4.92
N LEU A 194 -1.14 -33.60 4.19
CA LEU A 194 -2.59 -33.53 3.90
C LEU A 194 -3.07 -34.59 2.90
N LYS A 195 -2.18 -35.14 2.07
CA LYS A 195 -2.48 -36.21 1.10
C LYS A 195 -2.41 -37.63 1.68
N ARG A 196 -2.02 -37.79 2.94
CA ARG A 196 -1.99 -39.07 3.67
C ARG A 196 -3.27 -39.27 4.46
#